data_AF-A0A3B3DN36-F1
#
_entry.id   AF-A0A3B3DN36-F1
#
_cell.length_a   1.000
_cell.length_b   1.000
_cell.length_c   1.000
_cell.angle_alpha   90.00
_cell.angle_beta   90.00
_cell.angle_gamma   90.00
#
_symmetry.space_group_name_H-M   'P 1'
#
loop_
_entity.id
_entity.type
_entity.pdbx_description
1 polymer ?
#
loop_
_entity_poly.entity_id
_entity_poly.type
_entity_poly.pdbx_seq_one_letter_code
_entity_poly.pdbx_strand_id
1 'polypeptide(L)' 'MLNHLITKLKQSLIIHDCETVFLFQTLLSFPGGLHCNRTFDRYACWPDTPAGYKVNISCPYYLPCSKNIILTQGLR' A
#
# COMPACT_ATOMS: atom_id res chain seq x y z
N MET A 1 0.42 -25.58 -7.19
CA MET A 1 0.04 -25.51 -5.76
C MET A 1 1.02 -24.69 -4.91
N LEU A 2 2.32 -25.03 -4.84
CA LEU A 2 3.29 -24.34 -3.98
C LEU A 2 3.42 -22.82 -4.24
N ASN A 3 3.51 -22.40 -5.51
CA ASN A 3 3.57 -20.97 -5.87
C ASN A 3 2.34 -20.17 -5.40
N HIS A 4 1.16 -20.79 -5.42
CA HIS A 4 -0.08 -20.14 -4.97
C HIS A 4 -0.12 -19.97 -3.45
N LEU A 5 0.36 -20.97 -2.69
CA LEU A 5 0.55 -20.84 -1.25
C LEU A 5 1.60 -19.77 -0.90
N ILE A 6 2.71 -19.72 -1.65
CA ILE A 6 3.73 -18.68 -1.49
C ILE A 6 3.13 -17.29 -1.73
N THR A 7 2.35 -17.10 -2.79
CA THR A 7 1.66 -15.82 -3.05
C THR A 7 0.69 -15.45 -1.93
N LYS A 8 -0.08 -16.42 -1.42
CA LYS A 8 -1.01 -16.19 -0.29
C LYS A 8 -0.28 -15.81 1.00
N LEU A 9 0.82 -16.49 1.34
CA LEU A 9 1.64 -16.16 2.51
C LEU A 9 2.26 -14.76 2.36
N LYS A 10 2.72 -14.40 1.17
CA LYS A 10 3.27 -13.06 0.91
C LYS A 10 2.21 -11.96 0.92
N GLN A 11 1.00 -12.22 0.43
CA GLN A 11 -0.14 -11.32 0.61
C GLN A 11 -0.48 -11.13 2.08
N SER A 12 -0.46 -12.21 2.88
CA SER A 12 -0.67 -12.12 4.33
C SER A 12 0.37 -11.23 5.01
N LEU A 13 1.63 -11.28 4.58
CA LEU A 13 2.67 -10.39 5.08
C LEU A 13 2.40 -8.92 4.73
N ILE A 14 1.95 -8.61 3.52
CA ILE A 14 1.60 -7.22 3.14
C ILE A 14 0.38 -6.70 3.90
N ILE A 15 -0.59 -7.56 4.18
CA ILE A 15 -1.74 -7.19 5.02
C ILE A 15 -1.26 -6.78 6.42
N HIS A 16 -0.33 -7.55 7.01
CA HIS A 16 0.30 -7.18 8.28
C HIS A 16 1.13 -5.89 8.17
N ASP A 17 1.90 -5.71 7.10
CA ASP A 17 2.64 -4.45 6.86
C ASP A 17 1.70 -3.25 6.76
N CYS A 18 0.46 -3.49 6.33
CA CYS A 18 -0.56 -2.45 6.25
C CYS A 18 -0.97 -1.96 7.64
N GLU A 19 -1.10 -2.86 8.61
CA GLU A 19 -1.37 -2.51 10.02
C GLU A 19 -0.21 -1.76 10.66
N THR A 20 1.04 -2.06 10.33
CA THR A 20 2.19 -1.29 10.83
C THR A 20 2.28 0.11 10.23
N VAL A 21 2.00 0.26 8.93
CA VAL A 21 1.89 1.59 8.28
C VAL A 21 0.77 2.41 8.93
N PHE A 22 -0.33 1.79 9.38
CA PHE A 22 -1.39 2.46 10.14
C PHE A 22 -0.89 3.12 11.41
N LEU A 23 -0.12 2.38 12.21
CA LEU A 23 0.42 2.90 13.46
C LEU A 23 1.35 4.09 13.20
N PHE A 24 2.20 4.01 12.18
CA PHE A 24 3.13 5.10 11.84
C PHE A 24 2.41 6.36 11.35
N GLN A 25 1.40 6.21 10.50
CA GLN A 25 0.71 7.34 9.88
C GLN A 25 -0.31 7.99 10.84
N THR A 26 -0.90 7.24 11.76
CA THR A 26 -1.77 7.81 12.81
C THR A 26 -0.99 8.76 13.73
N LEU A 27 0.31 8.51 13.93
CA LEU A 27 1.20 9.42 14.67
C LEU A 27 1.51 10.70 13.88
N LEU A 28 1.41 10.64 12.55
CA LEU A 28 1.58 11.76 11.62
C LEU A 28 0.19 12.23 11.16
N SER A 29 -0.58 12.79 12.09
CA SER A 29 -1.93 13.29 11.82
C SER A 29 -1.92 14.29 10.66
N PHE A 30 -2.59 13.94 9.55
CA PHE A 30 -2.83 14.88 8.47
C PHE A 30 -3.86 15.93 8.94
N PRO A 31 -3.56 17.23 8.84
CA PRO A 31 -4.50 18.27 9.26
C PRO A 31 -5.77 18.18 8.40
N GLY A 32 -6.93 18.30 9.05
CA GLY A 32 -8.26 18.04 8.49
C GLY A 32 -8.47 18.65 7.10
N GLY A 33 -8.45 17.79 6.08
CA GLY A 33 -8.67 18.12 4.67
C GLY A 33 -9.12 16.89 3.89
N LEU A 34 -9.57 17.07 2.64
CA LEU A 34 -9.96 15.95 1.79
C LEU A 34 -8.76 15.06 1.49
N HIS A 35 -8.91 13.76 1.69
CA HIS A 35 -7.89 12.75 1.45
C HIS A 35 -8.51 11.45 0.92
N CYS A 36 -7.71 10.66 0.21
CA CYS A 36 -7.95 9.24 0.00
C CYS A 36 -7.63 8.52 1.30
N ASN A 37 -8.57 7.72 1.79
CA ASN A 37 -8.27 6.80 2.88
C ASN A 37 -7.31 5.72 2.42
N ARG A 38 -6.48 5.29 3.36
CA ARG A 38 -5.68 4.07 3.29
C ARG A 38 -6.50 2.89 2.80
N THR A 39 -5.91 2.09 1.91
CA THR A 39 -6.60 0.94 1.32
C THR A 39 -5.62 -0.18 0.99
N PHE A 40 -6.12 -1.41 1.01
CA PHE A 40 -5.38 -2.58 0.54
C PHE A 40 -6.06 -3.12 -0.72
N ASP A 41 -5.36 -3.07 -1.84
CA ASP A 41 -5.89 -3.47 -3.16
C ASP A 41 -5.54 -4.91 -3.55
N ARG A 42 -5.13 -5.75 -2.58
CA ARG A 42 -4.60 -7.12 -2.75
C ARG A 42 -3.15 -7.19 -3.21
N TYR A 43 -2.57 -6.09 -3.63
CA TYR A 43 -1.20 -6.04 -4.13
C TYR A 43 -0.33 -5.23 -3.18
N ALA A 44 -0.82 -4.09 -2.72
CA ALA A 44 -0.05 -3.18 -1.92
C ALA A 44 -0.90 -2.48 -0.86
N CYS A 45 -0.22 -2.02 0.19
CA CYS A 45 -0.83 -1.14 1.18
C CYS A 45 -0.64 0.31 0.74
N TRP A 46 -1.75 1.01 0.58
CA TRP A 46 -1.76 2.42 0.21
C TRP A 46 -1.97 3.30 1.45
N PRO A 47 -1.12 4.32 1.65
CA PRO A 47 -1.26 5.25 2.77
C PRO A 47 -2.36 6.29 2.50
N ASP A 48 -2.78 7.00 3.55
CA ASP A 48 -3.65 8.17 3.37
C ASP A 48 -2.94 9.22 2.48
N THR A 49 -3.68 9.79 1.53
CA THR A 49 -3.11 10.70 0.52
C THR A 49 -3.99 11.94 0.37
N PRO A 50 -3.48 13.18 0.50
CA PRO A 50 -4.28 14.38 0.29
C PRO A 50 -4.92 14.43 -1.11
N ALA A 51 -6.13 14.99 -1.21
CA ALA A 51 -6.82 15.14 -2.48
C ALA A 51 -6.01 16.01 -3.46
N GLY A 52 -5.97 15.61 -4.74
CA GLY A 52 -5.17 16.26 -5.77
C GLY A 52 -3.69 15.84 -5.79
N TYR A 53 -3.24 15.01 -4.84
CA TYR A 53 -1.90 14.45 -4.82
C TYR A 53 -1.90 12.98 -5.23
N LYS A 54 -0.74 12.52 -5.67
CA LYS A 54 -0.47 11.11 -5.99
C LYS A 54 0.59 10.60 -5.03
N VAL A 55 0.38 9.39 -4.53
CA VAL A 55 1.38 8.67 -3.74
C VAL A 55 2.00 7.56 -4.57
N ASN A 56 3.28 7.32 -4.32
CA ASN A 56 4.11 6.37 -5.01
C ASN A 56 4.63 5.35 -3.99
N ILE A 57 4.48 4.06 -4.29
CA ILE A 57 5.01 2.97 -3.46
C ILE A 57 5.77 1.97 -4.33
N SER A 58 6.82 1.37 -3.77
CA SER A 58 7.61 0.35 -4.46
C SER A 58 6.78 -0.92 -4.66
N CYS A 59 6.89 -1.55 -5.82
CA CYS A 59 6.17 -2.78 -6.06
C CYS A 59 6.68 -3.92 -5.15
N PRO A 60 5.76 -4.71 -4.55
CA PRO A 60 6.12 -5.90 -3.80
C PRO A 60 7.00 -6.85 -4.59
N TYR A 61 8.05 -7.38 -3.95
CA TYR A 61 9.04 -8.26 -4.57
C TYR A 61 8.49 -9.59 -5.14
N TYR A 62 7.23 -9.90 -4.90
CA TYR A 62 6.58 -11.14 -5.34
C TYR A 62 5.58 -10.96 -6.47
N LEU A 63 5.32 -9.71 -6.86
CA LEU A 63 4.60 -9.43 -8.07
C LEU A 63 5.60 -9.44 -9.24
N PRO A 64 5.13 -9.76 -10.46
CA PRO A 64 6.00 -9.76 -11.65
C PRO A 64 6.52 -8.36 -11.99
N CYS A 65 5.90 -7.32 -11.44
CA CYS A 65 6.42 -5.96 -11.55
C CYS A 65 7.74 -5.88 -10.76
N SER A 66 8.83 -5.59 -11.46
CA SER A 66 10.17 -5.50 -10.90
C SER A 66 10.23 -4.48 -9.75
N LYS A 67 11.16 -4.64 -8.80
CA LYS A 67 11.37 -3.73 -7.65
C LYS A 67 11.57 -2.25 -8.02
N ASN A 68 11.80 -1.96 -9.30
CA ASN A 68 11.99 -0.60 -9.85
C ASN A 68 10.70 0.02 -10.40
N ILE A 69 9.57 -0.71 -10.35
CA ILE A 69 8.27 -0.19 -10.76
C ILE A 69 7.60 0.44 -9.54
N ILE A 70 7.19 1.69 -9.73
CA ILE A 70 6.44 2.45 -8.74
C ILE A 70 4.96 2.31 -9.07
N LEU A 71 4.18 1.86 -8.09
CA LEU A 71 2.73 1.94 -8.17
C LEU A 71 2.31 3.35 -7.76
N THR A 72 1.41 3.96 -8.54
CA THR A 72 0.87 5.29 -8.25
C THR A 72 -0.63 5.24 -8.01
N GLN A 73 -1.10 5.81 -6.89
CA GLN A 73 -2.53 5.98 -6.60
C GLN A 73 -2.82 7.42 -6.18
N GLY A 74 -3.99 7.92 -6.55
CA GLY A 74 -4.51 9.23 -6.16
C GLY A 74 -5.97 9.38 -6.59
N LEU A 75 -6.72 10.27 -5.93
CA LEU A 75 -8.02 10.73 -6.40
C LEU A 75 -7.77 11.59 -7.65
N ARG A 76 -8.33 11.19 -8.79
CA ARG A 76 -8.30 12.02 -10.01
C ARG A 76 -9.26 13.19 -9.86
#